data_AF-A0A383EXQ4-F1
#
_entry.id   AF-A0A383EXQ4-F1
#
_cell.length_a   1.000
_cell.length_b   1.000
_cell.length_c   1.000
_cell.angle_alpha   90.00
_cell.angle_beta   90.00
_cell.angle_gamma   90.00
#
_symmetry.space_group_name_H-M   'P 1'
#
loop_
_entity.id
_entity.type
_entity.pdbx_description
1 polymer ?
#
loop_
_entity_poly.entity_id
_entity_poly.type
_entity_poly.pdbx_seq_one_letter_code
_entity_poly.pdbx_strand_id
1 'polypeptide(L)'
;MIEIIVFSFLSSIHLYICGYLFYYFFISKEISIKNNIFELALYGAFGLCFLALFLNFFTSLNKTVNNLLLFFPIIFFLIFNFNKHFLKKAFKYSLPIAILFLITISYDNSYRPDAGLYHLPYISILNENKILIGINNIHYRFGHTSIMQYLSAIYNNNIFNEAGVTIPLCLIFCNFVGYLIFEIFNKKN
;
A
#
# COMPACT_ATOMS: atom_id res chain seq x y z
N MET A 1 13.17 9.84 11.73
CA MET A 1 12.41 10.84 10.93
C MET A 1 12.78 10.80 9.46
N ILE A 2 14.05 10.89 9.08
CA ILE A 2 14.47 10.82 7.66
C ILE A 2 14.04 9.48 7.02
N GLU A 3 14.26 8.36 7.71
CA GLU A 3 13.83 7.04 7.27
C GLU A 3 12.32 6.95 6.97
N ILE A 4 11.48 7.56 7.82
CA ILE A 4 10.02 7.60 7.63
C ILE A 4 9.65 8.35 6.34
N ILE A 5 10.31 9.48 6.07
CA ILE A 5 10.10 10.25 4.83
C ILE A 5 10.52 9.41 3.62
N VAL A 6 11.69 8.77 3.68
CA VAL A 6 12.19 7.94 2.57
C VAL A 6 11.25 6.75 2.32
N PHE A 7 10.81 6.07 3.37
CA PHE A 7 9.92 4.91 3.26
C PHE A 7 8.53 5.28 2.75
N SER A 8 7.92 6.36 3.27
CA SER A 8 6.64 6.88 2.77
C SER A 8 6.73 7.37 1.32
N PHE A 9 7.86 7.95 0.93
CA PHE A 9 8.12 8.36 -0.44
C PHE A 9 8.23 7.16 -1.39
N LEU A 10 9.04 6.15 -1.05
CA LEU A 10 9.20 4.95 -1.88
C LEU A 10 7.91 4.14 -1.97
N SER A 11 7.20 3.98 -0.85
CA SER A 11 5.93 3.25 -0.78
C SER A 11 4.80 3.92 -1.56
N SER A 12 4.74 5.26 -1.59
CA SER A 12 3.76 5.99 -2.42
C SER A 12 4.05 5.82 -3.92
N ILE A 13 5.32 5.89 -4.34
CA ILE A 13 5.70 5.60 -5.72
C ILE A 13 5.30 4.17 -6.10
N HIS A 14 5.57 3.20 -5.22
CA HIS A 14 5.18 1.82 -5.42
C HIS A 14 3.67 1.66 -5.61
N LEU A 15 2.83 2.28 -4.76
CA LEU A 15 1.37 2.22 -4.92
C LEU A 15 0.91 2.87 -6.22
N TYR A 16 1.49 4.01 -6.62
CA TYR A 16 1.14 4.64 -7.89
C TYR A 16 1.45 3.74 -9.08
N ILE A 17 2.61 3.08 -9.09
CA ILE A 17 2.98 2.13 -10.16
C ILE A 17 2.02 0.94 -10.17
N CYS A 18 1.71 0.37 -9.01
CA CYS A 18 0.74 -0.72 -8.90
C CYS A 18 -0.64 -0.30 -9.40
N GLY A 19 -1.08 0.91 -9.06
CA GLY A 19 -2.35 1.49 -9.51
C GLY A 19 -2.39 1.74 -11.01
N TYR A 20 -1.30 2.26 -11.57
CA TYR A 20 -1.15 2.44 -13.01
C TYR A 20 -1.30 1.10 -13.73
N LEU A 21 -0.62 0.05 -13.27
CA LEU A 21 -0.71 -1.28 -13.86
C LEU A 21 -2.11 -1.88 -13.69
N PHE A 22 -2.69 -1.78 -12.50
CA PHE A 22 -4.05 -2.26 -12.24
C PHE A 22 -5.06 -1.60 -13.18
N TYR A 23 -5.00 -0.28 -13.30
CA TYR A 23 -5.88 0.48 -14.18
C TYR A 23 -5.67 0.10 -15.66
N TYR A 24 -4.41 -0.02 -16.10
CA TYR A 24 -4.05 -0.41 -17.46
C TYR A 24 -4.60 -1.79 -17.84
N PHE A 25 -4.53 -2.76 -16.93
CA PHE A 25 -4.96 -4.14 -17.21
C PHE A 25 -6.46 -4.35 -17.08
N PHE A 26 -7.11 -3.75 -16.08
CA PHE A 26 -8.50 -4.08 -15.74
C PHE A 26 -9.53 -3.01 -16.13
N ILE A 27 -9.13 -1.74 -16.27
CA ILE A 27 -10.09 -0.63 -16.49
C ILE A 27 -9.98 -0.13 -17.93
N SER A 28 -8.86 0.50 -18.29
CA SER A 28 -8.65 0.95 -19.67
C SER A 28 -7.17 1.02 -20.03
N LYS A 29 -6.85 0.60 -21.25
CA LYS A 29 -5.48 0.66 -21.81
C LYS A 29 -4.98 2.10 -21.96
N GLU A 30 -5.90 3.05 -22.13
CA GLU A 30 -5.57 4.47 -22.16
C GLU A 30 -5.78 5.08 -20.77
N ILE A 31 -4.69 5.57 -20.18
CA ILE A 31 -4.72 6.35 -18.95
C ILE A 31 -4.80 7.82 -19.34
N SER A 32 -5.99 8.41 -19.17
CA SER A 32 -6.15 9.85 -19.34
C SER A 32 -5.26 10.58 -18.34
N ILE A 33 -4.31 11.36 -18.86
CA ILE A 33 -3.35 12.16 -18.07
C ILE A 33 -4.06 13.13 -17.10
N LYS A 34 -5.32 13.48 -17.40
CA LYS A 34 -6.21 14.31 -16.58
C LYS A 34 -6.68 13.65 -15.29
N ASN A 35 -6.51 12.34 -15.12
CA ASN A 35 -6.99 11.67 -13.91
C ASN A 35 -6.14 12.06 -12.69
N ASN A 36 -6.84 12.14 -11.56
CA ASN A 36 -6.27 12.44 -10.27
C ASN A 36 -5.26 11.33 -9.90
N ILE A 37 -3.99 11.68 -9.73
CA ILE A 37 -2.95 10.66 -9.48
C ILE A 37 -3.20 9.91 -8.17
N PHE A 38 -3.82 10.57 -7.19
CA PHE A 38 -4.14 9.98 -5.90
C PHE A 38 -5.15 8.82 -6.00
N GLU A 39 -5.99 8.83 -7.04
CA GLU A 39 -6.90 7.72 -7.34
C GLU A 39 -6.12 6.43 -7.70
N LEU A 40 -5.00 6.57 -8.42
CA LEU A 40 -4.15 5.43 -8.75
C LEU A 40 -3.56 4.79 -7.49
N ALA A 41 -3.21 5.56 -6.45
CA ALA A 41 -2.75 4.94 -5.19
C ALA A 41 -3.85 4.06 -4.56
N LEU A 42 -5.11 4.47 -4.64
CA LEU A 42 -6.25 3.68 -4.15
C LEU A 42 -6.45 2.40 -4.98
N TYR A 43 -6.38 2.50 -6.31
CA TYR A 43 -6.40 1.30 -7.18
C TYR A 43 -5.21 0.37 -6.91
N GLY A 44 -4.03 0.93 -6.67
CA GLY A 44 -2.84 0.16 -6.34
C GLY A 44 -2.98 -0.59 -5.02
N ALA A 45 -3.47 0.09 -3.97
CA ALA A 45 -3.77 -0.54 -2.69
C ALA A 45 -4.83 -1.65 -2.84
N PHE A 46 -5.92 -1.38 -3.58
CA PHE A 46 -6.95 -2.36 -3.88
C PHE A 46 -6.38 -3.61 -4.57
N GLY A 47 -5.64 -3.42 -5.66
CA GLY A 47 -5.04 -4.53 -6.40
C GLY A 47 -4.07 -5.36 -5.56
N LEU A 48 -3.21 -4.71 -4.77
CA LEU A 48 -2.26 -5.38 -3.89
C LEU A 48 -2.94 -6.15 -2.76
N CYS A 49 -3.99 -5.60 -2.15
CA CYS A 49 -4.79 -6.27 -1.12
C CYS A 49 -5.33 -7.63 -1.61
N PHE A 50 -6.00 -7.63 -2.76
CA PHE A 50 -6.58 -8.86 -3.32
C PHE A 50 -5.52 -9.83 -3.82
N LEU A 51 -4.44 -9.33 -4.39
CA LEU A 51 -3.33 -10.17 -4.84
C LEU A 51 -2.64 -10.84 -3.66
N ALA A 52 -2.40 -10.13 -2.55
CA ALA A 52 -1.82 -10.69 -1.35
C ALA A 52 -2.73 -11.72 -0.67
N LEU A 53 -4.04 -11.44 -0.61
CA LEU A 53 -5.03 -12.41 -0.14
C LEU A 53 -4.99 -13.70 -0.97
N PHE A 54 -5.00 -13.56 -2.30
CA PHE A 54 -4.93 -14.69 -3.23
C PHE A 54 -3.64 -15.50 -3.04
N LEU A 55 -2.48 -14.85 -2.98
CA LEU A 55 -1.20 -15.53 -2.76
C LEU A 55 -1.14 -16.24 -1.41
N ASN A 56 -1.78 -15.68 -0.37
CA ASN A 56 -1.71 -16.25 0.97
C ASN A 56 -2.40 -17.63 1.08
N PHE A 57 -3.33 -17.96 0.17
CA PHE A 57 -3.88 -19.33 0.07
C PHE A 57 -2.79 -20.37 -0.23
N PHE A 58 -1.76 -20.00 -1.00
CA PHE A 58 -0.75 -20.93 -1.51
C PHE A 58 0.61 -20.80 -0.83
N THR A 59 0.97 -19.62 -0.35
CA THR A 59 2.28 -19.29 0.23
C THR A 59 2.15 -18.32 1.41
N SER A 60 3.07 -18.36 2.38
CA SER A 60 3.11 -17.27 3.38
C SER A 60 3.56 -15.97 2.74
N LEU A 61 3.09 -14.83 3.25
CA LEU A 61 3.56 -13.51 2.84
C LEU A 61 4.92 -13.20 3.49
N ASN A 62 5.88 -14.10 3.33
CA ASN A 62 7.20 -13.95 3.93
C ASN A 62 8.01 -12.84 3.22
N LYS A 63 9.20 -12.51 3.77
CA LYS A 63 10.04 -11.46 3.19
C LYS A 63 10.40 -11.70 1.71
N THR A 64 10.56 -12.95 1.25
CA THR A 64 10.90 -13.23 -0.15
C THR A 64 9.72 -12.96 -1.08
N VAL A 65 8.52 -13.42 -0.74
CA VAL A 65 7.29 -13.11 -1.48
C VAL A 65 7.03 -11.61 -1.47
N ASN A 66 7.20 -10.94 -0.34
CA ASN A 66 6.98 -9.50 -0.22
C ASN A 66 7.98 -8.67 -1.04
N ASN A 67 9.24 -9.09 -1.10
CA ASN A 67 10.22 -8.47 -2.01
C ASN A 67 9.79 -8.61 -3.47
N LEU A 68 9.30 -9.80 -3.88
CA LEU A 68 8.78 -10.00 -5.23
C LEU A 68 7.58 -9.09 -5.50
N LEU A 69 6.64 -8.99 -4.57
CA LEU A 69 5.50 -8.08 -4.68
C LEU A 69 5.88 -6.62 -4.78
N LEU A 70 7.00 -6.22 -4.18
CA LEU A 70 7.50 -4.85 -4.26
C LEU A 70 8.25 -4.57 -5.58
N PHE A 71 9.14 -5.47 -6.01
CA PHE A 71 10.01 -5.22 -7.16
C PHE A 71 9.36 -5.60 -8.51
N PHE A 72 8.55 -6.66 -8.55
CA PHE A 72 7.97 -7.14 -9.81
C PHE A 72 7.11 -6.07 -10.51
N PRO A 73 6.20 -5.33 -9.84
CA PRO A 73 5.42 -4.28 -10.50
C PRO A 73 6.31 -3.16 -11.05
N ILE A 74 7.38 -2.80 -10.32
CA ILE A 74 8.32 -1.76 -10.75
C ILE A 74 9.06 -2.18 -12.01
N ILE A 75 9.64 -3.39 -12.01
CA ILE A 75 10.37 -3.94 -13.16
C ILE A 75 9.43 -4.08 -14.36
N PHE A 76 8.23 -4.63 -14.14
CA PHE A 76 7.23 -4.79 -15.19
C PHE A 76 6.83 -3.45 -15.82
N PHE A 77 6.60 -2.43 -14.99
CA PHE A 77 6.30 -1.07 -15.47
C PHE A 77 7.45 -0.48 -16.29
N LEU A 78 8.70 -0.65 -15.86
CA LEU A 78 9.87 -0.12 -16.56
C LEU A 78 10.10 -0.77 -17.94
N ILE A 79 9.78 -2.06 -18.10
CA ILE A 79 10.01 -2.81 -19.35
C ILE A 79 8.85 -2.61 -20.34
N PHE A 80 7.61 -2.76 -19.90
CA PHE A 80 6.47 -2.88 -20.82
C PHE A 80 5.61 -1.62 -20.93
N ASN A 81 5.52 -0.84 -19.84
CA ASN A 81 4.54 0.25 -19.71
C ASN A 81 5.20 1.58 -19.32
N PHE A 82 6.46 1.79 -19.74
CA PHE A 82 7.23 2.94 -19.32
C PHE A 82 6.61 4.27 -19.79
N ASN A 83 6.22 5.11 -18.83
CA ASN A 83 5.73 6.45 -19.11
C ASN A 83 6.47 7.50 -18.28
N LYS A 84 7.39 8.23 -18.94
CA LYS A 84 8.22 9.28 -18.31
C LYS A 84 7.39 10.41 -17.70
N HIS A 85 6.28 10.80 -18.32
CA HIS A 85 5.40 11.86 -17.80
C HIS A 85 4.71 11.41 -16.52
N PHE A 86 4.19 10.19 -16.50
CA PHE A 86 3.59 9.59 -15.31
C PHE A 86 4.61 9.47 -14.17
N LEU A 87 5.80 8.94 -14.42
CA LEU A 87 6.84 8.82 -13.37
C LEU A 87 7.17 10.19 -12.77
N LYS A 88 7.40 11.22 -13.60
CA LYS A 88 7.63 12.58 -13.09
C LYS A 88 6.48 13.08 -12.22
N LYS A 89 5.23 12.78 -12.60
CA LYS A 89 4.03 13.11 -11.82
C LYS A 89 4.06 12.35 -10.47
N ALA A 90 4.29 11.04 -10.48
CA ALA A 90 4.37 10.21 -9.28
C ALA A 90 5.44 10.72 -8.30
N PHE A 91 6.65 11.02 -8.78
CA PHE A 91 7.72 11.62 -7.96
C PHE A 91 7.35 12.99 -7.40
N LYS A 92 6.65 13.84 -8.18
CA LYS A 92 6.23 15.17 -7.73
C LYS A 92 5.19 15.08 -6.60
N TYR A 93 4.24 14.16 -6.70
CA TYR A 93 3.14 14.02 -5.72
C TYR A 93 3.49 13.11 -4.54
N SER A 94 4.49 12.24 -4.64
CA SER A 94 4.98 11.45 -3.50
C SER A 94 5.66 12.29 -2.42
N LEU A 95 6.34 13.39 -2.80
CA LEU A 95 6.99 14.29 -1.84
C LEU A 95 6.00 14.95 -0.85
N PRO A 96 4.92 15.65 -1.29
CA PRO A 96 3.95 16.21 -0.36
C PRO A 96 3.20 15.13 0.44
N ILE A 97 2.98 13.94 -0.13
CA ILE A 97 2.43 12.80 0.63
C ILE A 97 3.38 12.39 1.75
N ALA A 98 4.68 12.27 1.49
CA ALA A 98 5.64 11.86 2.51
C ALA A 98 5.70 12.87 3.68
N ILE A 99 5.54 14.17 3.37
CA ILE A 99 5.42 15.22 4.39
C ILE A 99 4.12 15.08 5.19
N LEU A 100 2.99 14.92 4.50
CA LEU A 100 1.69 14.72 5.15
C LEU A 100 1.72 13.47 6.03
N PHE A 101 2.30 12.38 5.53
CA PHE A 101 2.50 11.11 6.22
C PHE A 101 3.32 11.28 7.51
N LEU A 102 4.41 12.06 7.44
CA LEU A 102 5.23 12.32 8.62
C LEU A 102 4.43 13.08 9.68
N ILE A 103 3.64 14.07 9.28
CA ILE A 103 2.77 14.83 10.19
C ILE A 103 1.74 13.88 10.82
N THR A 104 1.02 13.10 10.02
CA THR A 104 -0.04 12.20 10.51
C THR A 104 0.52 11.17 11.47
N ILE A 105 1.62 10.48 11.13
CA ILE A 105 2.17 9.43 11.99
C ILE A 105 2.79 9.97 13.29
N SER A 106 3.25 11.23 13.29
CA SER A 106 3.81 11.88 14.49
C SER A 106 2.75 12.18 15.55
N TYR A 107 1.48 12.33 15.14
CA TYR A 107 0.35 12.61 16.04
C TYR A 107 -0.61 11.40 16.18
N ASP A 108 -0.29 10.26 15.57
CA ASP A 108 -1.16 9.10 15.57
C ASP A 108 -1.09 8.31 16.89
N ASN A 109 -2.25 7.88 17.38
CA ASN A 109 -2.43 7.03 18.55
C ASN A 109 -3.12 5.70 18.21
N SER A 110 -3.40 5.42 16.93
CA SER A 110 -4.22 4.30 16.44
C SER A 110 -3.70 2.91 16.87
N TYR A 111 -2.39 2.76 17.10
CA TYR A 111 -1.78 1.48 17.45
C TYR A 111 -1.93 1.07 18.92
N ARG A 112 -2.64 1.83 19.76
CA ARG A 112 -2.80 1.53 21.20
C ARG A 112 -4.28 1.45 21.62
N PRO A 113 -4.70 0.41 22.38
CA PRO A 113 -4.03 -0.85 22.67
C PRO A 113 -4.26 -1.94 21.59
N ASP A 114 -5.23 -1.73 20.69
CA ASP A 114 -5.84 -2.78 19.88
C ASP A 114 -4.91 -3.41 18.85
N ALA A 115 -4.00 -2.62 18.29
CA ALA A 115 -3.10 -3.15 17.27
C ALA A 115 -2.11 -4.17 17.83
N GLY A 116 -1.66 -4.00 19.07
CA GLY A 116 -0.84 -5.00 19.75
C GLY A 116 -1.61 -6.27 20.10
N LEU A 117 -2.93 -6.17 20.30
CA LEU A 117 -3.76 -7.31 20.71
C LEU A 117 -4.08 -8.26 19.55
N TYR A 118 -4.35 -7.75 18.35
CA TYR A 118 -4.76 -8.62 17.24
C TYR A 118 -4.36 -8.16 15.84
N HIS A 119 -4.10 -6.87 15.59
CA HIS A 119 -3.68 -6.45 14.24
C HIS A 119 -2.24 -6.90 13.92
N LEU A 120 -1.27 -6.59 14.78
CA LEU A 120 0.13 -6.99 14.59
C LEU A 120 0.31 -8.52 14.67
N PRO A 121 -0.29 -9.24 15.65
CA PRO A 121 -0.24 -10.70 15.66
C PRO A 121 -0.87 -11.35 14.42
N TYR A 122 -1.96 -10.79 13.89
CA TYR A 122 -2.53 -11.33 12.66
C TYR A 122 -1.60 -11.11 11.46
N ILE A 123 -0.97 -9.93 11.36
CA ILE A 123 0.01 -9.65 10.30
C ILE A 123 1.21 -10.60 10.39
N SER A 124 1.72 -10.89 11.59
CA SER A 124 2.80 -11.86 11.75
C SER A 124 2.38 -13.25 11.30
N ILE A 125 1.15 -13.69 11.64
CA ILE A 125 0.62 -14.97 11.15
C ILE A 125 0.56 -15.00 9.63
N LEU A 126 0.14 -13.92 8.96
CA LEU A 126 0.15 -13.82 7.50
C LEU A 126 1.56 -13.91 6.91
N ASN A 127 2.56 -13.31 7.56
CA ASN A 127 3.94 -13.32 7.09
C ASN A 127 4.62 -14.70 7.30
N GLU A 128 4.25 -15.44 8.34
CA GLU A 128 4.85 -16.72 8.69
C GLU A 128 4.15 -17.91 8.04
N ASN A 129 2.83 -17.85 7.89
CA ASN A 129 2.01 -18.98 7.50
C ASN A 129 1.18 -18.69 6.24
N LYS A 130 0.80 -19.76 5.54
CA LYS A 130 -0.31 -19.72 4.58
C LYS A 130 -1.62 -19.48 5.33
N ILE A 131 -2.69 -19.12 4.64
CA ILE A 131 -4.02 -18.92 5.27
C ILE A 131 -4.37 -20.13 6.15
N LEU A 132 -4.56 -19.86 7.44
CA LEU A 132 -4.98 -20.86 8.42
C LEU A 132 -6.50 -20.85 8.51
N ILE A 133 -7.13 -21.86 7.92
CA ILE A 133 -8.59 -22.05 8.03
C ILE A 133 -8.92 -22.32 9.51
N GLY A 134 -9.85 -21.56 10.07
CA GLY A 134 -10.24 -21.71 11.48
C GLY A 134 -9.35 -20.97 12.47
N ILE A 135 -8.57 -19.97 12.04
CA ILE A 135 -7.74 -19.11 12.91
C ILE A 135 -8.50 -18.46 14.07
N ASN A 136 -9.82 -18.27 13.90
CA ASN A 136 -10.73 -17.77 14.92
C ASN A 136 -10.75 -18.63 16.21
N ASN A 137 -10.37 -19.92 16.11
CA ASN A 137 -10.25 -20.83 17.25
C ASN A 137 -9.02 -20.55 18.12
N ILE A 138 -7.98 -19.90 17.56
CA ILE A 138 -6.80 -19.46 18.31
C ILE A 138 -7.13 -18.19 19.08
N HIS A 139 -7.77 -17.23 18.40
CA HIS A 139 -8.25 -16.01 19.03
C HIS A 139 -9.42 -15.42 18.23
N TYR A 140 -10.52 -15.10 18.93
CA TYR A 140 -11.76 -14.68 18.27
C TYR A 140 -11.58 -13.47 17.33
N ARG A 141 -10.69 -12.54 17.69
CA ARG A 141 -10.46 -11.33 16.89
C ARG A 141 -9.76 -11.61 15.55
N PHE A 142 -9.10 -12.75 15.39
CA PHE A 142 -8.50 -13.13 14.10
C PHE A 142 -9.55 -13.49 13.05
N GLY A 143 -10.79 -13.75 13.43
CA GLY A 143 -11.91 -13.87 12.50
C GLY A 143 -12.50 -12.52 12.04
N HIS A 144 -12.14 -11.41 12.70
CA HIS A 144 -12.69 -10.06 12.47
C HIS A 144 -11.64 -9.08 11.92
N THR A 145 -10.58 -9.59 11.29
CA THR A 145 -9.52 -8.79 10.69
C THR A 145 -9.95 -8.23 9.33
N SER A 146 -9.25 -7.20 8.85
CA SER A 146 -9.52 -6.53 7.59
C SER A 146 -8.50 -6.89 6.50
N ILE A 147 -8.86 -6.59 5.25
CA ILE A 147 -7.94 -6.77 4.11
C ILE A 147 -6.71 -5.84 4.21
N MET A 148 -6.78 -4.78 5.04
CA MET A 148 -5.66 -3.88 5.25
C MET A 148 -4.46 -4.57 5.91
N GLN A 149 -4.69 -5.61 6.73
CA GLN A 149 -3.57 -6.39 7.28
C GLN A 149 -2.78 -7.13 6.20
N TYR A 150 -3.42 -7.54 5.10
CA TYR A 150 -2.70 -8.11 3.95
C TYR A 150 -1.81 -7.06 3.29
N LEU A 151 -2.30 -5.83 3.12
CA LEU A 151 -1.48 -4.75 2.58
C LEU A 151 -0.30 -4.42 3.50
N SER A 152 -0.54 -4.32 4.81
CA SER A 152 0.52 -4.16 5.81
C SER A 152 1.54 -5.30 5.80
N ALA A 153 1.09 -6.54 5.60
CA ALA A 153 1.97 -7.71 5.52
C ALA A 153 2.96 -7.62 4.35
N ILE A 154 2.54 -7.12 3.17
CA ILE A 154 3.41 -6.92 1.99
C ILE A 154 4.55 -5.95 2.29
N TYR A 155 4.30 -4.93 3.11
CA TYR A 155 5.32 -3.93 3.42
C TYR A 155 6.34 -4.41 4.47
N ASN A 156 6.16 -5.59 5.07
CA ASN A 156 7.22 -6.27 5.83
C ASN A 156 8.17 -7.02 4.87
N ASN A 157 9.09 -6.27 4.26
CA ASN A 157 10.05 -6.76 3.28
C ASN A 157 11.49 -6.35 3.65
N ASN A 158 12.50 -6.68 2.85
CA ASN A 158 13.89 -6.40 3.22
C ASN A 158 14.25 -4.91 3.22
N ILE A 159 13.44 -4.06 2.57
CA ILE A 159 13.68 -2.61 2.53
C ILE A 159 13.12 -1.96 3.80
N PHE A 160 11.85 -2.22 4.12
CA PHE A 160 11.15 -1.52 5.20
C PHE A 160 11.15 -2.28 6.53
N ASN A 161 11.44 -3.58 6.51
CA ASN A 161 11.37 -4.48 7.65
C ASN A 161 10.05 -4.32 8.43
N GLU A 162 10.08 -4.52 9.75
CA GLU A 162 8.90 -4.43 10.62
C GLU A 162 8.28 -3.03 10.64
N ALA A 163 9.09 -1.98 10.47
CA ALA A 163 8.61 -0.60 10.36
C ALA A 163 7.68 -0.41 9.16
N GLY A 164 7.80 -1.26 8.13
CA GLY A 164 6.95 -1.22 6.94
C GLY A 164 5.47 -1.52 7.23
N VAL A 165 5.18 -2.29 8.29
CA VAL A 165 3.81 -2.74 8.61
C VAL A 165 2.85 -1.58 8.85
N THR A 166 3.33 -0.44 9.35
CA THR A 166 2.51 0.73 9.69
C THR A 166 2.31 1.70 8.53
N ILE A 167 3.10 1.57 7.46
CA ILE A 167 3.07 2.49 6.32
C ILE A 167 1.73 2.46 5.59
N PRO A 168 1.17 1.30 5.19
CA PRO A 168 0.09 1.31 4.20
C PRO A 168 -1.19 1.98 4.67
N LEU A 169 -1.57 1.80 5.94
CA LEU A 169 -2.80 2.39 6.48
C LEU A 169 -2.75 3.92 6.45
N CYS A 170 -1.67 4.49 6.98
CA CYS A 170 -1.46 5.94 6.99
C CYS A 170 -1.32 6.48 5.56
N LEU A 171 -0.67 5.73 4.67
CA LEU A 171 -0.45 6.15 3.29
C LEU A 171 -1.74 6.16 2.47
N ILE A 172 -2.66 5.23 2.68
CA ILE A 172 -4.01 5.28 2.08
C ILE A 172 -4.73 6.54 2.53
N PHE A 173 -4.72 6.85 3.84
CA PHE A 173 -5.32 8.06 4.36
C PHE A 173 -4.73 9.31 3.70
N CYS A 174 -3.39 9.39 3.62
CA CYS A 174 -2.70 10.53 3.01
C CYS A 174 -3.08 10.72 1.52
N ASN A 175 -3.17 9.61 0.76
CA ASN A 175 -3.58 9.66 -0.64
C ASN A 175 -5.06 10.04 -0.78
N PHE A 176 -5.93 9.57 0.11
CA PHE A 176 -7.34 9.97 0.09
C PHE A 176 -7.51 11.47 0.38
N VAL A 177 -6.77 12.02 1.35
CA VAL A 177 -6.75 13.47 1.60
C VAL A 177 -6.21 14.22 0.37
N GLY A 178 -5.11 13.74 -0.23
CA GLY A 178 -4.57 14.29 -1.47
C GLY A 178 -5.61 14.30 -2.60
N TYR A 179 -6.36 13.21 -2.75
CA TYR A 179 -7.44 13.07 -3.72
C TYR A 179 -8.49 14.16 -3.53
N LEU A 180 -9.01 14.32 -2.31
CA LEU A 180 -10.03 15.34 -1.99
C LEU A 180 -9.52 16.76 -2.28
N ILE A 181 -8.29 17.07 -1.85
CA ILE A 181 -7.66 18.38 -2.10
C ILE A 181 -7.58 18.65 -3.60
N PHE A 182 -7.10 17.68 -4.40
CA PHE A 182 -6.97 17.83 -5.84
C PHE A 182 -8.33 18.03 -6.53
N GLU A 183 -9.36 17.30 -6.12
CA GLU A 183 -10.72 17.45 -6.67
C GLU A 183 -11.30 18.83 -6.36
N ILE A 184 -11.13 19.33 -5.12
CA ILE A 184 -11.63 20.65 -4.71
C ILE A 184 -10.98 21.76 -5.55
N PHE A 185 -9.67 21.70 -5.78
CA PHE A 185 -8.96 22.75 -6.53
C PHE A 185 -9.12 22.65 -8.04
N ASN A 186 -9.35 21.45 -8.60
CA ASN A 186 -9.48 21.27 -10.05
C ASN A 186 -10.92 21.30 -10.56
N LYS A 187 -11.93 21.04 -9.71
CA LYS A 187 -13.31 21.42 -10.01
C LYS A 187 -13.46 22.92 -9.78
N LYS A 188 -13.01 23.70 -10.76
CA LYS A 188 -13.66 24.99 -11.01
C LYS A 188 -15.10 24.65 -11.39
N ASN A 189 -16.06 25.05 -10.55
CA ASN A 189 -17.47 25.10 -10.92
C ASN A 189 -17.63 25.79 -12.28
#